data_AF-A0AB73KF97-F1
#
_entry.id   AF-A0AB73KF97-F1
#
_cell.length_a   1.000
_cell.length_b   1.000
_cell.length_c   1.000
_cell.angle_alpha   90.00
_cell.angle_beta   90.00
_cell.angle_gamma   90.00
#
_symmetry.space_group_name_H-M   'P 1'
#
loop_
_entity.id
_entity.type
_entity.pdbx_description
1 polymer ?
#
loop_
_entity_poly.entity_id
_entity_poly.type
_entity_poly.pdbx_seq_one_letter_code
_entity_poly.pdbx_strand_id
1 'polypeptide(L)'
;MTAGIDTPDRRGRTRLDRDGLDLTGNPRVVVRDVRLLSCHWYVLRTTTFDYRHSDGHWSTEQRETYDRGNGATVLLHDRDRGTVLLTRQFRYPAYANGHPDGMLLETAAGLLDEDGPETAIRREAAEETGHTIGAVEHVFDVYMSPGSVTERLHFYAAPYSSATRDTGGGGLAEEGEDIEVVELPFTRALDLIRSGDIADAKTIMLLQWAALDGPFAPGHRQES
;
A
#
# COMPACT_ATOMS: atom_id res chain seq x y z
N MET A 1 -21.88 7.81 24.86
CA MET A 1 -20.54 7.30 24.56
C MET A 1 -20.43 7.16 23.06
N THR A 2 -19.47 7.84 22.46
CA THR A 2 -19.21 7.88 21.02
C THR A 2 -18.06 6.94 20.69
N ALA A 3 -18.25 6.01 19.76
CA ALA A 3 -17.19 5.10 19.32
C ALA A 3 -16.00 5.89 18.73
N GLY A 4 -14.78 5.45 19.06
CA GLY A 4 -13.54 6.14 18.72
C GLY A 4 -13.20 7.35 19.59
N ILE A 5 -14.15 7.88 20.38
CA ILE A 5 -13.92 8.99 21.32
C ILE A 5 -13.97 8.49 22.77
N ASP A 6 -15.15 8.05 23.22
CA ASP A 6 -15.41 7.58 24.58
C ASP A 6 -15.24 6.07 24.74
N THR A 7 -15.47 5.31 23.66
CA THR A 7 -15.32 3.85 23.61
C THR A 7 -14.36 3.46 22.50
N PRO A 8 -13.56 2.38 22.66
CA PRO A 8 -12.60 1.96 21.64
C PRO A 8 -13.21 1.71 20.26
N ASP A 9 -12.46 2.00 19.19
CA ASP A 9 -12.74 1.50 17.84
C ASP A 9 -12.40 0.00 17.74
N ARG A 10 -12.61 -0.61 16.55
CA ARG A 10 -12.30 -2.03 16.33
C ARG A 10 -10.81 -2.40 16.51
N ARG A 11 -9.92 -1.41 16.50
CA ARG A 11 -8.47 -1.55 16.75
C ARG A 11 -8.09 -1.15 18.18
N GLY A 12 -9.07 -0.99 19.08
CA GLY A 12 -8.82 -0.67 20.49
C GLY A 12 -8.48 0.80 20.78
N ARG A 13 -8.61 1.72 19.81
CA ARG A 13 -8.18 3.12 19.94
C ARG A 13 -9.31 4.03 20.42
N THR A 14 -8.97 5.04 21.22
CA THR A 14 -9.89 6.09 21.72
C THR A 14 -9.30 7.48 21.47
N ARG A 15 -10.10 8.53 21.66
CA ARG A 15 -9.70 9.93 21.45
C ARG A 15 -9.23 10.22 20.02
N LEU A 16 -9.81 9.53 19.03
CA LEU A 16 -9.50 9.69 17.61
C LEU A 16 -9.85 11.09 17.07
N ASP A 17 -10.70 11.84 17.79
CA ASP A 17 -11.01 13.26 17.59
C ASP A 17 -9.89 14.21 18.03
N ARG A 18 -8.79 13.67 18.59
CA ARG A 18 -7.62 14.45 19.01
C ARG A 18 -6.38 14.20 18.17
N ASP A 19 -6.41 13.17 17.33
CA ASP A 19 -5.27 12.77 16.52
C ASP A 19 -4.86 13.91 15.58
N GLY A 20 -3.63 14.39 15.76
CA GLY A 20 -3.05 15.46 14.96
C GLY A 20 -3.33 16.89 15.43
N LEU A 21 -4.13 17.10 16.50
CA LEU A 21 -4.39 18.43 17.05
C LEU A 21 -3.13 19.15 17.55
N ASP A 22 -2.12 18.41 17.96
CA ASP A 22 -0.86 18.89 18.54
C ASP A 22 0.29 18.95 17.53
N LEU A 23 0.03 18.74 16.24
CA LEU A 23 1.05 18.82 15.19
C LEU A 23 1.60 20.25 15.08
N THR A 24 2.93 20.35 15.23
CA THR A 24 3.67 21.62 15.22
C THR A 24 4.85 21.62 14.24
N GLY A 25 5.04 20.54 13.48
CA GLY A 25 6.19 20.36 12.58
C GLY A 25 6.24 21.33 11.39
N ASN A 26 5.13 21.98 11.05
CA ASN A 26 5.07 23.00 10.01
C ASN A 26 4.59 24.34 10.61
N PRO A 27 5.44 25.36 10.74
CA PRO A 27 5.05 26.64 11.35
C PRO A 27 4.02 27.44 10.53
N ARG A 28 3.71 27.01 9.30
CA ARG A 28 2.67 27.58 8.44
C ARG A 28 1.30 26.90 8.62
N VAL A 29 1.18 25.92 9.51
CA VAL A 29 -0.05 25.19 9.78
C VAL A 29 -0.38 25.28 11.26
N VAL A 30 -1.62 25.63 11.60
CA VAL A 30 -2.13 25.57 12.97
C VAL A 30 -3.42 24.77 12.97
N VAL A 31 -3.39 23.56 13.50
CA VAL A 31 -4.58 22.72 13.61
C VAL A 31 -5.51 23.30 14.67
N ARG A 32 -6.79 23.49 14.32
CA ARG A 32 -7.80 24.12 15.18
C ARG A 32 -8.80 23.13 15.74
N ASP A 33 -9.23 22.19 14.92
CA ASP A 33 -10.27 21.22 15.25
C ASP A 33 -10.08 19.93 14.46
N VAL A 34 -10.40 18.80 15.08
CA VAL A 34 -10.42 17.48 14.46
C VAL A 34 -11.75 16.84 14.84
N ARG A 35 -12.60 16.62 13.85
CA ARG A 35 -13.91 16.01 14.04
C ARG A 35 -13.91 14.60 13.46
N LEU A 36 -14.15 13.61 14.32
CA LEU A 36 -14.37 12.23 13.90
C LEU A 36 -15.69 12.13 13.12
N LEU A 37 -15.64 11.62 11.88
CA LEU A 37 -16.80 11.37 11.03
C LEU A 37 -17.22 9.89 11.04
N SER A 38 -16.26 8.97 11.04
CA SER A 38 -16.50 7.53 11.11
C SER A 38 -15.28 6.80 11.68
N CYS A 39 -15.51 5.72 12.42
CA CYS A 39 -14.48 4.78 12.87
C CYS A 39 -14.94 3.32 12.73
N HIS A 40 -15.82 3.04 11.76
CA HIS A 40 -16.41 1.71 11.61
C HIS A 40 -15.37 0.65 11.22
N TRP A 41 -14.71 0.84 10.08
CA TRP A 41 -13.63 -0.04 9.61
C TRP A 41 -12.29 0.67 9.63
N TYR A 42 -12.23 1.84 9.02
CA TYR A 42 -11.09 2.77 9.10
C TYR A 42 -11.58 4.11 9.64
N VAL A 43 -10.66 5.03 9.87
CA VAL A 43 -11.01 6.31 10.53
C VAL A 43 -11.15 7.40 9.49
N LEU A 44 -12.31 8.03 9.44
CA LEU A 44 -12.57 9.21 8.63
C LEU A 44 -12.72 10.41 9.55
N ARG A 45 -11.98 11.48 9.28
CA ARG A 45 -12.00 12.73 10.07
C ARG A 45 -12.14 13.94 9.15
N THR A 46 -12.73 15.02 9.66
CA THR A 46 -12.55 16.37 9.11
C THR A 46 -11.58 17.12 10.00
N THR A 47 -10.55 17.75 9.44
CA THR A 47 -9.62 18.61 10.16
C THR A 47 -9.79 20.06 9.70
N THR A 48 -9.99 20.96 10.64
CA THR A 48 -9.96 22.41 10.41
C THR A 48 -8.61 22.96 10.86
N PHE A 49 -7.93 23.71 10.00
CA PHE A 49 -6.62 24.28 10.29
C PHE A 49 -6.44 25.65 9.62
N ASP A 50 -5.63 26.51 10.23
CA ASP A 50 -5.16 27.72 9.58
C ASP A 50 -3.89 27.42 8.79
N TYR A 51 -3.83 27.88 7.55
CA TYR A 51 -2.68 27.74 6.67
C TYR A 51 -2.16 29.10 6.23
N ARG A 52 -0.85 29.31 6.40
CA ARG A 52 -0.17 30.48 5.86
C ARG A 52 0.28 30.19 4.45
N HIS A 53 -0.24 30.93 3.48
CA HIS A 53 0.12 30.85 2.06
C HIS A 53 1.51 31.44 1.79
N SER A 54 2.03 31.21 0.57
CA SER A 54 3.39 31.61 0.19
C SER A 54 3.59 33.13 0.13
N ASP A 55 2.51 33.88 -0.09
CA ASP A 55 2.46 35.34 -0.03
C ASP A 55 2.33 35.89 1.40
N GLY A 56 2.22 34.99 2.38
CA GLY A 56 2.14 35.32 3.80
C GLY A 56 0.74 35.51 4.37
N HIS A 57 -0.33 35.50 3.55
CA HIS A 57 -1.69 35.58 4.07
C HIS A 57 -2.11 34.27 4.76
N TRP A 58 -3.10 34.36 5.66
CA TRP A 58 -3.66 33.20 6.36
C TRP A 58 -5.07 32.92 5.87
N SER A 59 -5.39 31.63 5.71
CA SER A 59 -6.76 31.16 5.49
C SER A 59 -7.07 30.01 6.44
N THR A 60 -8.33 29.91 6.86
CA THR A 60 -8.84 28.71 7.52
C THR A 60 -9.33 27.74 6.46
N GLU A 61 -8.87 26.50 6.52
CA GLU A 61 -9.19 25.45 5.57
C GLU A 61 -9.77 24.22 6.29
N GLN A 62 -10.51 23.40 5.53
CA GLN A 62 -11.01 22.11 5.99
C GLN A 62 -10.63 21.02 5.00
N ARG A 63 -10.21 19.86 5.51
CA ARG A 63 -9.94 18.65 4.71
C ARG A 63 -10.50 17.42 5.40
N GLU A 64 -11.03 16.51 4.60
CA GLU A 64 -11.31 15.16 5.08
C GLU A 64 -10.09 14.27 4.85
N THR A 65 -9.78 13.44 5.84
CA THR A 65 -8.68 12.47 5.78
C THR A 65 -9.20 11.09 6.15
N TYR A 66 -8.95 10.13 5.28
CA TYR A 66 -9.24 8.71 5.48
C TYR A 66 -7.99 7.95 5.89
N ASP A 67 -8.00 7.45 7.11
CA ASP A 67 -6.90 6.79 7.79
C ASP A 67 -7.14 5.29 7.90
N ARG A 68 -6.49 4.58 6.99
CA ARG A 68 -6.57 3.12 6.84
C ARG A 68 -5.40 2.39 7.50
N GLY A 69 -4.42 3.15 8.02
CA GLY A 69 -3.10 2.65 8.37
C GLY A 69 -2.13 2.70 7.19
N ASN A 70 -0.89 2.30 7.47
CA ASN A 70 0.17 2.11 6.48
C ASN A 70 0.22 0.65 6.05
N GLY A 71 0.93 0.38 4.96
CA GLY A 71 1.15 -0.98 4.48
C GLY A 71 2.52 -1.17 3.84
N ALA A 72 2.76 -2.37 3.37
CA ALA A 72 3.94 -2.72 2.61
C ALA A 72 3.56 -3.53 1.37
N THR A 73 4.43 -3.52 0.35
CA THR A 73 4.25 -4.30 -0.88
C THR A 73 5.59 -4.81 -1.40
N VAL A 74 5.59 -5.96 -2.08
CA VAL A 74 6.80 -6.57 -2.64
C VAL A 74 6.62 -7.02 -4.09
N LEU A 75 7.57 -6.69 -4.94
CA LEU A 75 7.73 -7.34 -6.24
C LEU A 75 8.62 -8.56 -6.09
N LEU A 76 8.02 -9.74 -6.30
CA LEU A 76 8.75 -10.98 -6.39
C LEU A 76 9.24 -11.19 -7.82
N HIS A 77 10.54 -11.41 -7.99
CA HIS A 77 11.15 -11.58 -9.30
C HIS A 77 12.04 -12.83 -9.37
N ASP A 78 12.07 -13.46 -10.54
CA ASP A 78 13.04 -14.49 -10.90
C ASP A 78 13.80 -13.98 -12.11
N ARG A 79 15.05 -13.56 -11.85
CA ARG A 79 15.88 -12.91 -12.85
C ARG A 79 16.30 -13.87 -13.95
N ASP A 80 16.60 -15.11 -13.59
CA ASP A 80 17.11 -16.11 -14.54
C ASP A 80 16.01 -16.54 -15.51
N ARG A 81 14.77 -16.66 -15.02
CA ARG A 81 13.60 -16.95 -15.86
C ARG A 81 13.00 -15.71 -16.52
N GLY A 82 13.38 -14.50 -16.09
CA GLY A 82 12.80 -13.27 -16.62
C GLY A 82 11.33 -13.10 -16.23
N THR A 83 10.92 -13.59 -15.05
CA THR A 83 9.53 -13.62 -14.60
C THR A 83 9.31 -12.83 -13.32
N VAL A 84 8.06 -12.44 -13.11
CA VAL A 84 7.57 -11.82 -11.87
C VAL A 84 6.37 -12.59 -11.35
N LEU A 85 6.18 -12.56 -10.04
CA LEU A 85 5.00 -13.11 -9.38
C LEU A 85 4.11 -11.97 -8.90
N LEU A 86 2.89 -11.93 -9.42
CA LEU A 86 1.83 -11.00 -9.04
C LEU A 86 0.67 -11.78 -8.42
N THR A 87 -0.27 -11.06 -7.82
CA THR A 87 -1.54 -11.57 -7.34
C THR A 87 -2.68 -10.99 -8.17
N ARG A 88 -3.80 -11.70 -8.28
CA ARG A 88 -5.03 -11.19 -8.86
C ARG A 88 -6.16 -11.34 -7.87
N GLN A 89 -6.82 -10.24 -7.53
CA GLN A 89 -7.89 -10.22 -6.52
C GLN A 89 -8.95 -9.17 -6.83
N PHE A 90 -10.15 -9.37 -6.28
CA PHE A 90 -11.26 -8.44 -6.46
C PHE A 90 -11.11 -7.19 -5.58
N ARG A 91 -11.20 -6.01 -6.20
CA ARG A 91 -11.21 -4.72 -5.50
C ARG A 91 -12.52 -3.98 -5.78
N TYR A 92 -13.44 -4.05 -4.81
CA TYR A 92 -14.73 -3.36 -4.90
C TYR A 92 -14.64 -1.86 -5.25
N PRO A 93 -13.73 -1.05 -4.66
CA PRO A 93 -13.64 0.37 -5.02
C PRO A 93 -13.30 0.62 -6.50
N ALA A 94 -12.47 -0.23 -7.11
CA ALA A 94 -12.15 -0.12 -8.53
C ALA A 94 -13.35 -0.53 -9.39
N TYR A 95 -14.04 -1.62 -9.02
CA TYR A 95 -15.27 -2.06 -9.68
C TYR A 95 -16.37 -0.99 -9.64
N ALA A 96 -16.61 -0.41 -8.46
CA ALA A 96 -17.57 0.67 -8.27
C ALA A 96 -17.19 1.95 -9.05
N ASN A 97 -15.92 2.10 -9.44
CA ASN A 97 -15.40 3.22 -10.20
C ASN A 97 -15.07 2.88 -11.67
N GLY A 98 -15.71 1.85 -12.23
CA GLY A 98 -15.69 1.58 -13.67
C GLY A 98 -14.63 0.60 -14.17
N HIS A 99 -13.89 -0.08 -13.29
CA HIS A 99 -13.14 -1.28 -13.70
C HIS A 99 -14.13 -2.35 -14.19
N PRO A 100 -13.88 -3.03 -15.32
CA PRO A 100 -14.87 -3.91 -15.96
C PRO A 100 -15.39 -5.05 -15.06
N ASP A 101 -14.51 -5.63 -14.24
CA ASP A 101 -14.81 -6.78 -13.37
C ASP A 101 -14.27 -6.63 -11.93
N GLY A 102 -13.61 -5.51 -11.63
CA GLY A 102 -12.90 -5.30 -10.36
C GLY A 102 -11.68 -6.19 -10.08
N MET A 103 -11.25 -7.06 -11.00
CA MET A 103 -10.11 -7.96 -10.77
C MET A 103 -8.81 -7.27 -11.16
N LEU A 104 -7.98 -6.92 -10.18
CA LEU A 104 -6.71 -6.22 -10.42
C LEU A 104 -5.55 -7.18 -10.30
N LEU A 105 -4.57 -7.03 -11.21
CA LEU A 105 -3.24 -7.59 -11.07
C LEU A 105 -2.39 -6.66 -10.20
N GLU A 106 -1.86 -7.20 -9.11
CA GLU A 106 -1.19 -6.45 -8.06
C GLU A 106 0.13 -7.12 -7.63
N THR A 107 1.08 -6.36 -7.10
CA THR A 107 2.14 -6.92 -6.26
C THR A 107 1.57 -7.34 -4.92
N ALA A 108 2.16 -8.38 -4.31
CA ALA A 108 1.74 -8.83 -2.99
C ALA A 108 1.84 -7.67 -1.99
N ALA A 109 0.82 -7.48 -1.16
CA ALA A 109 0.73 -6.30 -0.31
C ALA A 109 -0.27 -6.46 0.84
N GLY A 110 0.03 -5.85 1.97
CA GLY A 110 -0.91 -5.80 3.08
C GLY A 110 -0.59 -4.69 4.09
N LEU A 111 -1.41 -4.65 5.13
CA LEU A 111 -1.29 -3.67 6.21
C LEU A 111 -0.13 -4.03 7.13
N LEU A 112 0.40 -3.03 7.84
CA LEU A 112 1.45 -3.28 8.81
C LEU A 112 0.95 -4.00 10.07
N ASP A 113 -0.30 -3.78 10.48
CA ASP A 113 -0.94 -4.44 11.65
C ASP A 113 -0.03 -4.58 12.89
N GLU A 114 0.59 -3.47 13.30
CA GLU A 114 1.53 -3.33 14.43
C GLU A 114 2.96 -3.84 14.19
N ASP A 115 3.20 -4.55 13.08
CA ASP A 115 4.52 -4.98 12.66
C ASP A 115 5.35 -3.84 12.04
N GLY A 116 6.66 -4.07 11.96
CA GLY A 116 7.54 -3.30 11.10
C GLY A 116 7.31 -3.61 9.61
N PRO A 117 7.56 -2.67 8.69
CA PRO A 117 7.31 -2.85 7.25
C PRO A 117 7.90 -4.12 6.62
N GLU A 118 9.15 -4.47 6.97
CA GLU A 118 9.79 -5.69 6.48
C GLU A 118 9.15 -6.96 7.04
N THR A 119 8.78 -6.98 8.33
CA THR A 119 8.12 -8.12 8.95
C THR A 119 6.75 -8.36 8.31
N ALA A 120 5.96 -7.30 8.16
CA ALA A 120 4.65 -7.35 7.53
C ALA A 120 4.76 -7.91 6.11
N ILE A 121 5.66 -7.39 5.26
CA ILE A 121 5.69 -7.82 3.87
C ILE A 121 6.17 -9.27 3.67
N ARG A 122 7.00 -9.78 4.58
CA ARG A 122 7.40 -11.20 4.59
C ARG A 122 6.21 -12.11 4.89
N ARG A 123 5.37 -11.72 5.85
CA ARG A 123 4.13 -12.42 6.20
C ARG A 123 3.17 -12.42 5.01
N GLU A 124 2.89 -11.23 4.46
CA GLU A 124 1.98 -11.07 3.32
C GLU A 124 2.45 -11.85 2.07
N ALA A 125 3.75 -11.85 1.76
CA ALA A 125 4.29 -12.63 0.65
C ALA A 125 4.02 -14.14 0.82
N ALA A 126 4.18 -14.67 2.04
CA ALA A 126 3.92 -16.06 2.33
C ALA A 126 2.41 -16.40 2.28
N GLU A 127 1.55 -15.51 2.80
CA GLU A 127 0.10 -15.68 2.83
C GLU A 127 -0.52 -15.59 1.43
N GLU A 128 -0.24 -14.52 0.69
CA GLU A 128 -0.87 -14.27 -0.62
C GLU A 128 -0.29 -15.16 -1.72
N THR A 129 1.04 -15.38 -1.74
CA THR A 129 1.73 -16.06 -2.86
C THR A 129 2.19 -17.47 -2.54
N GLY A 130 2.26 -17.84 -1.26
CA GLY A 130 2.80 -19.12 -0.81
C GLY A 130 4.33 -19.18 -0.79
N HIS A 131 5.01 -18.03 -0.92
CA HIS A 131 6.47 -17.95 -0.96
C HIS A 131 7.06 -17.37 0.33
N THR A 132 7.90 -18.16 1.01
CA THR A 132 8.75 -17.65 2.10
C THR A 132 10.01 -17.03 1.49
N ILE A 133 10.10 -15.71 1.56
CA ILE A 133 11.14 -14.94 0.88
C ILE A 133 12.37 -14.70 1.76
N GLY A 134 13.55 -14.71 1.12
CA GLY A 134 14.86 -14.48 1.74
C GLY A 134 15.16 -13.01 1.99
N ALA A 135 16.35 -12.53 1.63
CA ALA A 135 16.66 -11.10 1.73
C ALA A 135 15.67 -10.26 0.90
N VAL A 136 15.18 -9.16 1.48
CA VAL A 136 14.33 -8.18 0.78
C VAL A 136 15.12 -6.90 0.57
N GLU A 137 14.94 -6.29 -0.59
CA GLU A 137 15.47 -4.97 -0.92
C GLU A 137 14.38 -3.94 -0.65
N HIS A 138 14.65 -2.94 0.19
CA HIS A 138 13.80 -1.76 0.30
C HIS A 138 14.02 -0.84 -0.90
N VAL A 139 12.94 -0.45 -1.57
CA VAL A 139 12.99 0.32 -2.80
C VAL A 139 12.71 1.81 -2.53
N PHE A 140 11.53 2.11 -1.97
CA PHE A 140 11.13 3.46 -1.57
C PHE A 140 9.89 3.45 -0.66
N ASP A 141 9.55 4.61 -0.10
CA ASP A 141 8.30 4.83 0.64
C ASP A 141 7.48 5.92 -0.06
N VAL A 142 6.18 5.67 -0.28
CA VAL A 142 5.31 6.58 -1.05
C VAL A 142 3.99 6.82 -0.34
N TYR A 143 3.53 8.08 -0.33
CA TYR A 143 2.15 8.41 -0.03
C TYR A 143 1.30 8.21 -1.30
N MET A 144 0.40 7.23 -1.30
CA MET A 144 -0.28 6.77 -2.52
C MET A 144 -1.35 7.76 -3.02
N SER A 145 -2.06 8.43 -2.10
CA SER A 145 -3.11 9.41 -2.44
C SER A 145 -3.17 10.54 -1.40
N PRO A 146 -2.14 11.39 -1.32
CA PRO A 146 -1.95 12.35 -0.22
C PRO A 146 -2.96 13.51 -0.19
N GLY A 147 -3.88 13.58 -1.16
CA GLY A 147 -4.95 14.57 -1.16
C GLY A 147 -6.01 14.31 -0.07
N SER A 148 -6.23 13.04 0.30
CA SER A 148 -7.29 12.66 1.24
C SER A 148 -7.04 11.34 2.00
N VAL A 149 -5.99 10.58 1.68
CA VAL A 149 -5.67 9.30 2.32
C VAL A 149 -4.32 9.41 3.02
N THR A 150 -4.24 8.94 4.26
CA THR A 150 -3.00 9.05 5.08
C THR A 150 -1.95 7.98 4.75
N GLU A 151 -2.35 6.94 4.02
CA GLU A 151 -1.56 5.75 3.73
C GLU A 151 -0.19 6.10 3.16
N ARG A 152 0.84 5.65 3.87
CA ARG A 152 2.20 5.49 3.35
C ARG A 152 2.43 4.01 3.09
N LEU A 153 2.84 3.67 1.87
CA LEU A 153 3.16 2.31 1.47
C LEU A 153 4.69 2.16 1.37
N HIS A 154 5.19 1.08 1.97
CA HIS A 154 6.61 0.71 1.99
C HIS A 154 6.88 -0.33 0.89
N PHE A 155 7.81 -0.03 -0.02
CA PHE A 155 8.03 -0.84 -1.22
C PHE A 155 9.27 -1.71 -1.11
N TYR A 156 9.12 -2.96 -1.50
CA TYR A 156 10.18 -3.95 -1.47
C TYR A 156 10.30 -4.71 -2.80
N ALA A 157 11.45 -5.35 -3.00
CA ALA A 157 11.66 -6.35 -4.01
C ALA A 157 12.39 -7.56 -3.41
N ALA A 158 12.11 -8.76 -3.92
CA ALA A 158 12.81 -9.96 -3.46
C ALA A 158 12.89 -11.03 -4.56
N PRO A 159 13.99 -11.81 -4.60
CA PRO A 159 14.04 -12.98 -5.44
C PRO A 159 13.07 -14.05 -4.94
N TYR A 160 12.40 -14.75 -5.86
CA TYR A 160 11.68 -15.99 -5.57
C TYR A 160 12.16 -17.14 -6.45
N SER A 161 11.88 -18.37 -6.03
CA SER A 161 12.12 -19.57 -6.82
C SER A 161 11.17 -20.70 -6.41
N SER A 162 11.16 -21.81 -7.15
CA SER A 162 10.41 -23.00 -6.74
C SER A 162 10.81 -23.51 -5.34
N ALA A 163 12.04 -23.26 -4.88
CA ALA A 163 12.52 -23.67 -3.56
C ALA A 163 11.94 -22.81 -2.42
N THR A 164 11.38 -21.64 -2.74
CA THR A 164 10.75 -20.74 -1.75
C THR A 164 9.26 -20.99 -1.59
N ARG A 165 8.66 -21.86 -2.43
CA ARG A 165 7.22 -22.14 -2.39
C ARG A 165 6.91 -23.18 -1.33
N ASP A 166 6.25 -22.75 -0.27
CA ASP A 166 5.87 -23.60 0.86
C ASP A 166 4.39 -24.00 0.82
N THR A 167 3.53 -23.15 0.22
CA THR A 167 2.09 -23.39 0.13
C THR A 167 1.52 -23.06 -1.26
N GLY A 168 0.20 -23.23 -1.42
CA GLY A 168 -0.50 -22.83 -2.64
C GLY A 168 -0.56 -21.32 -2.87
N GLY A 169 -0.37 -20.51 -1.82
CA GLY A 169 -0.83 -19.12 -1.76
C GLY A 169 -2.35 -19.03 -1.61
N GLY A 170 -2.90 -17.86 -1.89
CA GLY A 170 -4.36 -17.65 -1.95
C GLY A 170 -4.93 -16.70 -0.91
N GLY A 171 -4.09 -16.19 0.01
CA GLY A 171 -4.53 -15.34 1.11
C GLY A 171 -5.20 -16.14 2.22
N LEU A 172 -5.80 -15.43 3.18
CA LEU A 172 -6.49 -16.00 4.31
C LEU A 172 -7.99 -16.14 4.03
N ALA A 173 -8.46 -17.36 3.82
CA ALA A 173 -9.88 -17.65 3.58
C ALA A 173 -10.80 -17.16 4.72
N GLU A 174 -10.30 -17.14 5.95
CA GLU A 174 -11.02 -16.61 7.13
C GLU A 174 -11.25 -15.10 7.06
N GLU A 175 -10.43 -14.38 6.28
CA GLU A 175 -10.53 -12.94 6.05
C GLU A 175 -11.33 -12.59 4.78
N GLY A 176 -11.88 -13.61 4.11
CA GLY A 176 -12.67 -13.47 2.88
C GLY A 176 -11.82 -13.17 1.65
N GLU A 177 -10.53 -13.47 1.70
CA GLU A 177 -9.61 -13.31 0.58
C GLU A 177 -9.76 -14.46 -0.42
N ASP A 178 -9.80 -14.10 -1.70
CA ASP A 178 -9.77 -15.02 -2.85
C ASP A 178 -8.72 -14.48 -3.83
N ILE A 179 -7.49 -14.96 -3.68
CA ILE A 179 -6.31 -14.43 -4.38
C ILE A 179 -5.77 -15.48 -5.35
N GLU A 180 -5.71 -15.13 -6.63
CA GLU A 180 -5.02 -15.94 -7.64
C GLU A 180 -3.54 -15.54 -7.71
N VAL A 181 -2.64 -16.51 -7.61
CA VAL A 181 -1.21 -16.29 -7.83
C VAL A 181 -0.91 -16.34 -9.34
N VAL A 182 -0.38 -15.25 -9.89
CA VAL A 182 -0.13 -15.08 -11.32
C VAL A 182 1.36 -14.88 -11.58
N GLU A 183 2.00 -15.92 -12.12
CA GLU A 183 3.36 -15.83 -12.65
C GLU A 183 3.34 -15.46 -14.13
N LEU A 184 4.11 -14.45 -14.53
CA LEU A 184 4.24 -14.07 -15.93
C LEU A 184 5.61 -13.52 -16.30
N PRO A 185 6.00 -13.55 -17.59
CA PRO A 185 7.20 -12.87 -18.07
C PRO A 185 7.17 -11.39 -17.73
N PHE A 186 8.30 -10.84 -17.26
CA PHE A 186 8.43 -9.43 -16.89
C PHE A 186 8.08 -8.50 -18.07
N THR A 187 8.52 -8.84 -19.28
CA THR A 187 8.19 -8.08 -20.50
C THR A 187 6.70 -8.05 -20.77
N ARG A 188 5.98 -9.15 -20.50
CA ARG A 188 4.52 -9.19 -20.61
C ARG A 188 3.85 -8.31 -19.56
N ALA A 189 4.37 -8.26 -18.34
CA ALA A 189 3.85 -7.36 -17.29
C ALA A 189 3.93 -5.89 -17.75
N LEU A 190 5.04 -5.48 -18.36
CA LEU A 190 5.17 -4.14 -18.93
C LEU A 190 4.18 -3.87 -20.08
N ASP A 191 3.89 -4.86 -20.92
CA ASP A 191 2.86 -4.73 -21.96
C ASP A 191 1.46 -4.58 -21.37
N LEU A 192 1.16 -5.27 -20.26
CA LEU A 192 -0.12 -5.15 -19.56
C LEU A 192 -0.32 -3.76 -18.92
N ILE A 193 0.76 -3.09 -18.49
CA ILE A 193 0.69 -1.67 -18.08
C ILE A 193 0.27 -0.81 -19.28
N ARG A 194 0.85 -1.05 -20.46
CA ARG A 194 0.57 -0.25 -21.67
C ARG A 194 -0.84 -0.45 -22.18
N SER A 195 -1.39 -1.66 -22.08
CA SER A 195 -2.78 -1.94 -22.47
C SER A 195 -3.79 -1.45 -21.44
N GLY A 196 -3.37 -1.20 -20.19
CA GLY A 196 -4.24 -0.85 -19.08
C GLY A 196 -4.78 -2.06 -18.31
N ASP A 197 -4.36 -3.28 -18.65
CA ASP A 197 -4.73 -4.51 -17.93
C ASP A 197 -4.04 -4.61 -16.55
N ILE A 198 -2.91 -3.91 -16.37
CA ILE A 198 -2.37 -3.55 -15.05
C ILE A 198 -2.65 -2.07 -14.83
N ALA A 199 -3.58 -1.79 -13.91
CA ALA A 199 -4.01 -0.43 -13.56
C ALA A 199 -3.83 -0.11 -12.06
N ASP A 200 -2.92 -0.82 -11.39
CA ASP A 200 -2.60 -0.61 -9.98
C ASP A 200 -1.29 0.17 -9.81
N ALA A 201 -1.33 1.25 -9.04
CA ALA A 201 -0.23 2.22 -8.93
C ALA A 201 1.05 1.59 -8.34
N LYS A 202 0.94 0.86 -7.22
CA LYS A 202 2.10 0.26 -6.57
C LYS A 202 2.79 -0.79 -7.46
N THR A 203 1.99 -1.55 -8.20
CA THR A 203 2.46 -2.56 -9.15
C THR A 203 3.18 -1.92 -10.33
N ILE A 204 2.59 -0.86 -10.91
CA ILE A 204 3.22 -0.08 -12.00
C ILE A 204 4.56 0.49 -11.53
N MET A 205 4.61 1.09 -10.34
CA MET A 205 5.82 1.67 -9.78
C MET A 205 6.94 0.64 -9.63
N LEU A 206 6.65 -0.53 -9.07
CA LEU A 206 7.67 -1.58 -8.89
C LEU A 206 8.12 -2.22 -10.20
N LEU A 207 7.21 -2.46 -11.15
CA LEU A 207 7.57 -2.99 -12.46
C LEU A 207 8.42 -1.98 -13.25
N GLN A 208 8.12 -0.69 -13.16
CA GLN A 208 8.93 0.36 -13.78
C GLN A 208 10.29 0.51 -13.10
N TRP A 209 10.35 0.51 -11.77
CA TRP A 209 11.62 0.48 -11.03
C TRP A 209 12.47 -0.72 -11.44
N ALA A 210 11.87 -1.91 -11.54
CA ALA A 210 12.59 -3.13 -11.91
C ALA A 210 13.19 -3.07 -13.33
N ALA A 211 12.59 -2.30 -14.24
CA ALA A 211 13.10 -2.05 -15.58
C ALA A 211 14.19 -0.96 -15.62
N LEU A 212 14.11 0.04 -14.75
CA LEU A 212 14.99 1.21 -14.76
C LEU A 212 16.26 0.98 -13.93
N ASP A 213 16.10 0.48 -12.71
CA ASP A 213 17.16 0.42 -11.70
C ASP A 213 17.27 -0.96 -11.04
N GLY A 214 16.21 -1.78 -11.09
CA GLY A 214 16.16 -3.07 -10.40
C GLY A 214 16.62 -4.28 -11.24
N PRO A 215 16.13 -5.49 -10.93
CA PRO A 215 16.72 -6.76 -11.38
C PRO A 215 16.71 -6.98 -12.90
N PHE A 216 15.92 -6.22 -13.65
CA PHE A 216 15.81 -6.29 -15.11
C PHE A 216 16.42 -5.06 -15.82
N ALA A 217 17.08 -4.18 -15.08
CA ALA A 217 17.75 -3.00 -15.64
C ALA A 217 18.95 -3.40 -16.53
N PRO A 218 19.18 -2.69 -17.66
CA PRO A 218 20.34 -2.92 -18.50
C PRO A 218 21.65 -2.70 -17.72
N GLY A 219 22.46 -3.74 -17.59
CA GLY A 219 23.77 -3.66 -16.95
C GLY A 219 23.81 -3.95 -15.45
N HIS A 220 22.67 -4.32 -14.83
CA HIS A 220 22.65 -4.79 -13.45
C HIS A 220 23.44 -6.11 -13.32
N ARG A 221 24.74 -6.04 -13.01
CA ARG A 221 25.56 -7.19 -12.58
C ARG A 221 25.58 -7.19 -11.06
N GLN A 222 25.15 -8.29 -10.42
CA GLN A 222 25.45 -8.45 -8.99
C GLN A 222 26.96 -8.64 -8.87
N GLU A 223 27.60 -7.82 -8.04
CA GLU A 223 28.91 -8.16 -7.49
C GLU A 223 28.73 -9.44 -6.68
N SER A 224 29.55 -10.45 -7.02
CA SER A 224 29.53 -11.80 -6.46
C SER A 224 29.72 -11.86 -4.95
#